data_AF-A0A1I0MKM7-F1
#
_entry.id   AF-A0A1I0MKM7-F1
#
_cell.length_a   1.000
_cell.length_b   1.000
_cell.length_c   1.000
_cell.angle_alpha   90.00
_cell.angle_beta   90.00
_cell.angle_gamma   90.00
#
_symmetry.space_group_name_H-M   'P 1'
#
loop_
_entity.id
_entity.type
_entity.pdbx_description
1 polymer ?
#
loop_
_entity_poly.entity_id
_entity_poly.type
_entity_poly.pdbx_seq_one_letter_code
_entity_poly.pdbx_strand_id
1 'polypeptide(L)'
;MQKVLGLILKINYQPLTYFKMENLQGKSNSDLRYIIRFTDKRNEAGEQLLKQSPSNEDLRYIIRFTDKRNEAGEQLLKQSPSNEDLRYIIEYTDKRNEAGEQLLKQSPSNEDLRYIIEYTDKRNEAWEQLLKQSPSNEDLRYIIEYTDKRNEAWEQLLKQSPSNEDLRYIIR
;
A
#
# COMPACT_ATOMS: atom_id res chain seq x y z
N MET A 1 -68.40 -14.56 22.12
CA MET A 1 -67.52 -14.58 20.94
C MET A 1 -66.44 -13.53 21.11
N GLN A 2 -65.25 -13.94 21.55
CA GLN A 2 -64.06 -13.08 21.68
C GLN A 2 -63.49 -12.77 20.28
N LYS A 3 -63.19 -11.51 20.00
CA LYS A 3 -62.27 -11.11 18.92
C LYS A 3 -61.05 -10.46 19.55
N VAL A 4 -59.96 -11.21 19.60
CA VAL A 4 -58.62 -10.72 19.96
C VAL A 4 -58.02 -10.13 18.68
N LEU A 5 -57.92 -8.81 18.60
CA LEU A 5 -57.22 -8.11 17.51
C LEU A 5 -55.79 -7.81 17.99
N GLY A 6 -54.83 -8.42 17.30
CA GLY A 6 -53.42 -8.48 17.67
C GLY A 6 -52.72 -7.11 17.72
N LEU A 7 -51.88 -6.94 18.73
CA LEU A 7 -50.85 -5.90 18.75
C LEU A 7 -49.79 -6.26 17.70
N ILE A 8 -49.73 -5.49 16.61
CA ILE A 8 -48.55 -5.45 15.75
C ILE A 8 -47.56 -4.51 16.43
N LEU A 9 -46.55 -5.08 17.10
CA LEU A 9 -45.34 -4.37 17.49
C LEU A 9 -44.66 -3.85 16.21
N LYS A 10 -44.83 -2.56 15.91
CA LYS A 10 -43.97 -1.86 14.96
C LYS A 10 -42.58 -1.79 15.59
N ILE A 11 -41.73 -2.76 15.26
CA ILE A 11 -40.29 -2.63 15.49
C ILE A 11 -39.85 -1.47 14.60
N ASN A 12 -39.62 -0.31 15.21
CA ASN A 12 -38.94 0.81 14.55
C ASN A 12 -37.51 0.39 14.28
N TYR A 13 -37.28 -0.25 13.14
CA TYR A 13 -35.95 -0.37 12.57
C TYR A 13 -35.52 1.03 12.14
N GLN A 14 -34.78 1.73 13.00
CA GLN A 14 -33.98 2.85 12.56
C GLN A 14 -32.76 2.27 11.84
N PRO A 15 -32.59 2.49 10.52
CA PRO A 15 -31.34 2.13 9.88
C PRO A 15 -30.21 2.91 10.57
N LEU A 16 -29.07 2.25 10.80
CA LEU A 16 -27.83 2.79 11.39
C LEU A 16 -27.23 4.00 10.63
N THR A 17 -27.95 4.56 9.67
CA THR A 17 -27.61 5.72 8.88
C THR A 17 -27.98 6.99 9.64
N TYR A 18 -27.04 7.93 9.77
CA TYR A 18 -27.23 9.36 10.10
C TYR A 18 -27.06 9.90 11.53
N PHE A 19 -26.70 9.13 12.55
CA PHE A 19 -26.41 9.73 13.87
C PHE A 19 -24.91 9.98 14.08
N LYS A 20 -24.49 11.24 13.88
CA LYS A 20 -23.19 11.88 14.26
C LYS A 20 -21.96 11.71 13.33
N MET A 21 -22.08 12.06 12.04
CA MET A 21 -20.92 12.29 11.15
C MET A 21 -20.55 13.78 10.96
N GLU A 22 -21.06 14.68 11.80
CA GLU A 22 -20.84 16.14 11.61
C GLU A 22 -19.62 16.69 12.36
N ASN A 23 -18.98 15.90 13.23
CA ASN A 23 -17.72 16.32 13.83
C ASN A 23 -16.67 15.19 13.81
N LEU A 24 -15.60 15.42 13.03
CA LEU A 24 -14.41 14.56 13.00
C LEU A 24 -13.48 14.83 14.19
N GLN A 25 -13.65 15.97 14.87
CA GLN A 25 -12.91 16.32 16.06
C GLN A 25 -13.27 15.37 17.21
N GLY A 26 -12.25 14.82 17.87
CA GLY A 26 -12.41 13.84 18.95
C GLY A 26 -12.69 12.41 18.50
N LYS A 27 -12.70 12.12 17.19
CA LYS A 27 -12.70 10.75 16.69
C LYS A 27 -11.33 10.10 16.93
N SER A 28 -11.35 8.82 17.29
CA SER A 28 -10.13 8.03 17.44
C SER A 28 -9.46 7.81 16.08
N ASN A 29 -8.16 7.48 16.07
CA ASN A 29 -7.46 7.09 14.84
C ASN A 29 -8.17 5.93 14.13
N SER A 30 -8.69 4.95 14.89
CA SER A 30 -9.43 3.83 14.32
C SER A 30 -10.71 4.25 13.62
N ASP A 31 -11.49 5.17 14.22
CA ASP A 31 -12.69 5.72 13.59
C ASP A 31 -12.33 6.48 12.31
N LEU A 32 -11.25 7.27 12.35
CA LEU A 32 -10.79 8.03 11.18
C LEU A 32 -10.31 7.10 10.06
N ARG A 33 -9.59 6.01 10.37
CA ARG A 33 -9.24 4.98 9.38
C ARG A 33 -10.48 4.34 8.74
N TYR A 34 -11.51 4.06 9.53
CA TYR A 34 -12.77 3.54 9.00
C TYR A 34 -13.41 4.52 8.02
N ILE A 35 -13.47 5.81 8.39
CA ILE A 35 -14.02 6.88 7.54
C ILE A 35 -13.19 7.03 6.25
N ILE A 36 -11.85 7.02 6.36
CA ILE A 36 -10.92 7.05 5.22
C ILE A 36 -11.21 5.92 4.23
N ARG A 37 -11.48 4.71 4.72
CA ARG A 37 -11.63 3.51 3.87
C ARG A 37 -13.00 3.38 3.23
N PHE A 38 -14.07 3.82 3.89
CA PHE A 38 -15.43 3.43 3.53
C PHE A 38 -16.39 4.58 3.26
N THR A 39 -15.93 5.84 3.32
CA THR A 39 -16.81 7.00 3.15
C THR A 39 -16.25 8.01 2.17
N ASP A 40 -17.10 8.95 1.74
CA ASP A 40 -16.75 10.09 0.91
C ASP A 40 -15.91 11.14 1.66
N LYS A 41 -16.00 11.20 3.00
CA LYS A 41 -15.24 12.13 3.88
C LYS A 41 -13.78 11.72 4.13
N ARG A 42 -13.20 10.92 3.24
CA ARG A 42 -11.86 10.33 3.43
C ARG A 42 -10.76 11.38 3.55
N ASN A 43 -10.88 12.49 2.82
CA ASN A 43 -9.85 13.52 2.77
C ASN A 43 -9.85 14.35 4.06
N GLU A 44 -11.03 14.70 4.57
CA GLU A 44 -11.19 15.40 5.84
C GLU A 44 -10.77 14.51 7.02
N ALA A 45 -11.11 13.22 6.96
CA ALA A 45 -10.65 12.26 7.96
C ALA A 45 -9.14 12.06 7.93
N GLY A 46 -8.53 12.00 6.74
CA GLY A 46 -7.08 11.96 6.56
C GLY A 46 -6.38 13.19 7.13
N GLU A 47 -6.90 14.40 6.83
CA GLU A 47 -6.37 15.64 7.39
C GLU A 47 -6.50 15.67 8.92
N GLN A 48 -7.62 15.23 9.47
CA GLN A 48 -7.80 15.17 10.92
C GLN A 48 -6.89 14.13 11.57
N LEU A 49 -6.61 13.01 10.90
CA LEU A 49 -5.73 11.96 11.40
C LEU A 49 -4.26 12.42 11.44
N LEU A 50 -3.82 13.18 10.42
CA LEU A 50 -2.47 13.77 10.39
C LEU A 50 -2.21 14.74 11.56
N LYS A 51 -3.24 15.49 12.00
CA LYS A 51 -3.12 16.46 13.10
C LYS A 51 -3.03 15.83 14.50
N GLN A 52 -3.24 14.52 14.62
CA GLN A 52 -3.14 13.81 15.90
C GLN A 52 -1.70 13.29 16.07
N SER A 53 -1.56 12.06 16.55
CA SER A 53 -0.31 11.31 16.57
C SER A 53 -0.52 10.00 15.80
N PRO A 54 -0.54 10.04 14.45
CA PRO A 54 -0.80 8.85 13.65
C PRO A 54 0.35 7.85 13.79
N SER A 55 0.00 6.57 13.89
CA SER A 55 0.94 5.45 13.75
C SER A 55 1.35 5.24 12.30
N ASN A 56 2.36 4.39 12.04
CA ASN A 56 2.72 4.01 10.66
C ASN A 56 1.54 3.41 9.90
N GLU A 57 0.72 2.57 10.55
CA GLU A 57 -0.49 2.02 9.94
C GLU A 57 -1.49 3.13 9.55
N ASP A 58 -1.70 4.10 10.42
CA ASP A 58 -2.56 5.25 10.13
C ASP A 58 -2.06 6.00 8.89
N LEU A 59 -0.76 6.26 8.81
CA LEU A 59 -0.15 6.93 7.68
C LEU A 59 -0.29 6.12 6.38
N ARG A 60 -0.18 4.78 6.43
CA ARG A 60 -0.44 3.91 5.26
C ARG A 60 -1.88 4.02 4.76
N TYR A 61 -2.86 4.15 5.66
CA TYR A 61 -4.25 4.39 5.26
C TYR A 61 -4.41 5.74 4.54
N ILE A 62 -3.77 6.79 5.06
CA ILE A 62 -3.81 8.13 4.45
C ILE A 62 -3.14 8.11 3.07
N ILE A 63 -1.96 7.46 2.96
CA ILE A 63 -1.23 7.28 1.70
C ILE A 63 -2.09 6.59 0.64
N ARG A 64 -2.78 5.51 1.01
CA ARG A 64 -3.51 4.69 0.05
C ARG A 64 -4.84 5.28 -0.41
N PHE A 65 -5.52 6.00 0.47
CA PHE A 65 -6.94 6.31 0.26
C PHE A 65 -7.26 7.79 0.19
N THR A 66 -6.30 8.69 0.37
CA THR A 66 -6.57 10.14 0.44
C THR A 66 -5.64 10.96 -0.46
N ASP A 67 -6.00 12.22 -0.67
CA ASP A 67 -5.19 13.18 -1.41
C ASP A 67 -4.04 13.77 -0.55
N LYS A 68 -3.98 13.41 0.74
CA LYS A 68 -2.91 13.81 1.67
C LYS A 68 -1.73 12.84 1.67
N ARG A 69 -1.65 11.95 0.68
CA ARG A 69 -0.64 10.88 0.60
C ARG A 69 0.81 11.36 0.69
N ASN A 70 1.15 12.50 0.10
CA ASN A 70 2.51 13.02 0.11
C ASN A 70 2.91 13.54 1.49
N GLU A 71 2.00 14.22 2.19
CA GLU A 71 2.21 14.70 3.57
C GLU A 71 2.35 13.51 4.54
N ALA A 72 1.49 12.49 4.39
CA ALA A 72 1.59 11.25 5.15
C ALA A 72 2.87 10.47 4.86
N GLY A 73 3.30 10.40 3.59
CA GLY A 73 4.55 9.78 3.19
C GLY A 73 5.77 10.47 3.80
N GLU A 74 5.81 11.81 3.78
CA GLU A 74 6.88 12.57 4.43
C GLU A 74 6.92 12.32 5.94
N GLN A 75 5.77 12.27 6.61
CA GLN A 75 5.71 11.97 8.02
C GLN A 75 6.16 10.53 8.31
N LEU A 76 5.76 9.56 7.49
CA LEU A 76 6.11 8.14 7.65
C LEU A 76 7.60 7.89 7.51
N LEU A 77 8.28 8.57 6.57
CA LEU A 77 9.74 8.50 6.42
C LEU A 77 10.50 8.87 7.71
N LYS A 78 9.92 9.76 8.52
CA LYS A 78 10.52 10.26 9.77
C LYS A 78 10.19 9.37 10.98
N GLN A 79 9.31 8.37 10.85
CA GLN A 79 8.83 7.52 11.94
C GLN A 79 9.44 6.11 11.95
N SER A 80 10.74 5.98 11.67
CA SER A 80 11.44 4.69 11.64
C SER A 80 10.67 3.61 10.85
N PRO A 81 10.40 3.84 9.55
CA PRO A 81 9.53 2.98 8.74
C PRO A 81 10.11 1.58 8.56
N SER A 82 9.23 0.57 8.58
CA SER A 82 9.56 -0.79 8.14
C SER A 82 9.72 -0.87 6.61
N ASN A 83 10.23 -1.99 6.09
CA ASN A 83 10.27 -2.22 4.65
C ASN A 83 8.88 -2.09 3.98
N GLU A 84 7.83 -2.62 4.62
CA GLU A 84 6.46 -2.50 4.12
C GLU A 84 6.02 -1.03 4.06
N ASP A 85 6.31 -0.25 5.10
CA ASP A 85 6.01 1.19 5.12
C ASP A 85 6.70 1.92 3.97
N LEU A 86 7.97 1.60 3.71
CA LEU A 86 8.73 2.17 2.59
C LEU A 86 8.15 1.76 1.23
N ARG A 87 7.68 0.52 1.06
CA ARG A 87 6.98 0.10 -0.18
C ARG A 87 5.73 0.93 -0.45
N TYR A 88 4.93 1.21 0.59
CA TYR A 88 3.77 2.10 0.45
C TYR A 88 4.16 3.52 -0.01
N ILE A 89 5.26 4.07 0.52
CA ILE A 89 5.74 5.39 0.10
C ILE A 89 6.24 5.36 -1.34
N ILE A 90 6.96 4.30 -1.73
CA ILE A 90 7.48 4.09 -3.09
C ILE A 90 6.33 4.05 -4.12
N GLU A 91 5.29 3.28 -3.84
CA GLU A 91 4.21 3.02 -4.79
C GLU A 91 3.26 4.22 -4.93
N TYR A 92 2.95 4.91 -3.83
CA TYR A 92 1.82 5.84 -3.81
C TYR A 92 2.20 7.32 -3.66
N THR A 93 3.47 7.68 -3.48
CA THR A 93 3.86 9.07 -3.18
C THR A 93 4.97 9.61 -4.08
N ASP A 94 5.16 10.92 -4.03
CA ASP A 94 6.27 11.60 -4.72
C ASP A 94 7.59 11.47 -3.95
N LYS A 95 7.58 10.85 -2.76
CA LYS A 95 8.75 10.59 -1.93
C LYS A 95 9.42 9.25 -2.21
N ARG A 96 9.06 8.60 -3.32
CA ARG A 96 9.53 7.26 -3.70
C ARG A 96 11.05 7.10 -3.76
N ASN A 97 11.78 8.12 -4.21
CA ASN A 97 13.24 8.05 -4.31
C ASN A 97 13.91 8.09 -2.92
N GLU A 98 13.41 8.93 -2.01
CA GLU A 98 13.88 8.99 -0.62
C GLU A 98 13.57 7.65 0.09
N ALA A 99 12.37 7.12 -0.11
CA ALA A 99 11.97 5.82 0.44
C ALA A 99 12.79 4.65 -0.12
N GLY A 100 13.04 4.62 -1.44
CA GLY A 100 13.86 3.62 -2.09
C GLY A 100 15.30 3.62 -1.59
N GLU A 101 15.89 4.81 -1.41
CA GLU A 101 17.23 4.92 -0.82
C GLU A 101 17.27 4.43 0.63
N GLN A 102 16.25 4.74 1.43
CA GLN A 102 16.17 4.24 2.80
C GLN A 102 15.99 2.72 2.83
N LEU A 103 15.17 2.15 1.94
CA LEU A 103 14.88 0.72 1.85
C LEU A 103 16.14 -0.09 1.48
N LEU A 104 16.95 0.41 0.55
CA LEU A 104 18.23 -0.22 0.17
C LEU A 104 19.21 -0.34 1.35
N LYS A 105 19.22 0.65 2.25
CA LYS A 105 20.12 0.70 3.42
C LYS A 105 19.69 -0.19 4.58
N GLN A 106 18.47 -0.74 4.55
CA GLN A 106 18.01 -1.69 5.56
C GLN A 106 18.53 -3.10 5.19
N SER A 107 17.62 -4.05 5.07
CA SER A 107 17.88 -5.40 4.57
C SER A 107 16.72 -5.78 3.66
N PRO A 108 16.67 -5.27 2.42
CA PRO A 108 15.54 -5.48 1.52
C PRO A 108 15.49 -6.95 1.07
N SER A 109 14.28 -7.49 1.02
CA SER A 109 13.98 -8.77 0.35
C SER A 109 14.02 -8.62 -1.19
N ASN A 110 13.97 -9.72 -1.93
CA ASN A 110 13.80 -9.65 -3.39
C ASN A 110 12.56 -8.86 -3.81
N GLU A 111 11.45 -9.02 -3.07
CA GLU A 111 10.23 -8.25 -3.33
C GLU A 111 10.46 -6.75 -3.13
N ASP A 112 11.11 -6.35 -2.04
CA ASP A 112 11.48 -4.96 -1.79
C ASP A 112 12.32 -4.38 -2.95
N LEU A 113 13.30 -5.15 -3.42
CA LEU A 113 14.16 -4.75 -4.53
C LEU A 113 13.37 -4.60 -5.84
N ARG A 114 12.37 -5.45 -6.11
CA ARG A 114 11.48 -5.29 -7.28
C ARG A 114 10.77 -3.93 -7.25
N TYR A 115 10.24 -3.52 -6.10
CA TYR A 115 9.62 -2.19 -5.96
C TYR A 115 10.60 -1.05 -6.22
N ILE A 116 11.83 -1.17 -5.70
CA ILE A 116 12.86 -0.13 -5.91
C ILE A 116 13.24 -0.05 -7.40
N ILE A 117 13.38 -1.20 -8.09
CA ILE A 117 13.73 -1.25 -9.52
C ILE A 117 12.63 -0.60 -10.37
N GLU A 118 11.37 -0.93 -10.10
CA GLU A 118 10.25 -0.47 -10.90
C GLU A 118 9.95 1.02 -10.71
N TYR A 119 9.95 1.49 -9.46
CA TYR A 119 9.35 2.79 -9.14
C TYR A 119 10.36 3.89 -8.86
N THR A 120 11.66 3.60 -8.73
CA THR A 120 12.64 4.60 -8.26
C THR A 120 13.82 4.80 -9.21
N ASP A 121 14.59 5.85 -8.96
CA ASP A 121 15.84 6.14 -9.67
C ASP A 121 17.03 5.30 -9.16
N LYS A 122 16.83 4.49 -8.10
CA LYS A 122 17.85 3.59 -7.54
C LYS A 122 17.84 2.20 -8.19
N ARG A 123 17.18 2.07 -9.35
CA ARG A 123 16.96 0.79 -10.03
C ARG A 123 18.22 -0.02 -10.33
N ASN A 124 19.31 0.64 -10.70
CA ASN A 124 20.56 -0.06 -11.01
C ASN A 124 21.19 -0.68 -9.75
N GLU A 125 21.23 0.06 -8.65
CA GLU A 125 21.75 -0.41 -7.36
C GLU A 125 20.90 -1.56 -6.82
N ALA A 126 19.57 -1.42 -6.90
CA ALA A 126 18.63 -2.45 -6.49
C ALA A 126 18.74 -3.72 -7.34
N TRP A 127 18.93 -3.58 -8.66
CA TRP A 127 19.16 -4.71 -9.57
C TRP A 127 20.46 -5.46 -9.22
N GLU A 128 21.55 -4.75 -9.00
CA GLU A 128 22.82 -5.37 -8.58
C GLU A 128 22.69 -6.11 -7.25
N GLN A 129 21.96 -5.54 -6.29
CA GLN A 129 21.70 -6.18 -5.01
C GLN A 129 20.80 -7.41 -5.16
N LEU A 130 19.78 -7.35 -6.03
CA LEU A 130 18.87 -8.45 -6.32
C LEU A 130 19.64 -9.65 -6.86
N LEU A 131 20.53 -9.43 -7.82
CA LEU A 131 21.39 -10.48 -8.38
C LEU A 131 22.27 -11.17 -7.32
N LYS A 132 22.79 -10.40 -6.36
CA LYS A 132 23.57 -10.95 -5.22
C LYS A 132 22.71 -11.80 -4.29
N GLN A 133 21.40 -11.56 -4.24
CA GLN A 133 20.44 -12.33 -3.44
C GLN A 133 19.91 -13.58 -4.15
N SER A 134 20.42 -13.92 -5.34
CA SER A 134 19.98 -15.09 -6.13
C SER A 134 18.46 -15.05 -6.41
N PRO A 135 18.00 -14.15 -7.31
CA PRO A 135 16.58 -13.95 -7.57
C PRO A 135 15.96 -15.20 -8.17
N SER A 136 14.71 -15.48 -7.80
CA SER A 136 13.94 -16.58 -8.37
C SER A 136 13.54 -16.29 -9.82
N ASN A 137 13.09 -17.31 -10.55
CA ASN A 137 12.49 -17.12 -11.87
C ASN A 137 11.25 -16.21 -11.82
N GLU A 138 10.49 -16.23 -10.72
CA GLU A 138 9.36 -15.30 -10.51
C GLU A 138 9.85 -13.85 -10.39
N ASP A 139 10.91 -13.62 -9.63
CA ASP A 139 11.50 -12.28 -9.50
C ASP A 139 11.94 -11.76 -10.87
N LEU A 140 12.61 -12.59 -11.66
CA LEU A 140 13.08 -12.22 -12.99
C LEU A 140 11.93 -11.99 -13.98
N ARG A 141 10.88 -12.82 -13.95
CA ARG A 141 9.66 -12.62 -14.75
C ARG A 141 9.04 -11.25 -14.46
N TYR A 142 8.95 -10.89 -13.19
CA TYR A 142 8.44 -9.58 -12.79
C TYR A 142 9.29 -8.44 -13.37
N ILE A 143 10.62 -8.50 -13.24
CA ILE A 143 11.52 -7.47 -13.76
C ILE A 143 11.39 -7.35 -15.29
N ILE A 144 11.20 -8.45 -16.00
CA ILE A 144 10.98 -8.47 -17.45
C ILE A 144 9.68 -7.77 -17.84
N GLU A 145 8.61 -7.99 -17.09
CA GLU A 145 7.28 -7.47 -17.40
C GLU A 145 7.14 -5.98 -17.06
N TYR A 146 7.68 -5.54 -15.92
CA TYR A 146 7.33 -4.24 -15.33
C TYR A 146 8.45 -3.20 -15.38
N THR A 147 9.66 -3.53 -15.88
CA THR A 147 10.81 -2.61 -15.76
C THR A 147 11.63 -2.50 -17.04
N ASP A 148 12.49 -1.48 -17.10
CA ASP A 148 13.46 -1.28 -18.19
C ASP A 148 14.67 -2.24 -18.12
N LYS A 149 14.78 -3.03 -17.05
CA LYS A 149 15.80 -4.09 -16.88
C LYS A 149 15.47 -5.39 -17.61
N ARG A 150 14.48 -5.37 -18.50
CA ARG A 150 13.96 -6.54 -19.22
C ARG A 150 15.03 -7.43 -19.85
N ASN A 151 15.95 -6.86 -20.63
CA ASN A 151 16.95 -7.66 -21.34
C ASN A 151 17.93 -8.32 -20.36
N GLU A 152 18.39 -7.59 -19.35
CA GLU A 152 19.30 -8.09 -18.31
C GLU A 152 18.66 -9.22 -17.51
N ALA A 153 17.38 -9.06 -17.15
CA ALA A 153 16.62 -10.08 -16.44
C ALA A 153 16.32 -11.31 -17.29
N TRP A 154 16.04 -11.13 -18.59
CA TRP A 154 15.89 -12.24 -19.55
C TRP A 154 17.17 -13.08 -19.66
N GLU A 155 18.32 -12.43 -19.82
CA GLU A 155 19.60 -13.12 -19.86
C GLU A 155 19.90 -13.88 -18.57
N GLN A 156 19.59 -13.26 -17.42
CA GLN A 156 19.75 -13.93 -16.13
C GLN A 156 18.82 -15.12 -16.00
N LEU A 157 17.57 -15.01 -16.45
CA LEU A 157 16.60 -16.10 -16.38
C LEU A 157 17.06 -17.30 -17.20
N LEU A 158 17.57 -17.08 -18.42
CA LEU A 158 18.09 -18.16 -19.26
C LEU A 158 19.26 -18.91 -18.61
N LYS A 159 20.10 -18.22 -17.81
CA LYS A 159 21.17 -18.85 -17.03
C LYS A 159 20.65 -19.74 -15.90
N GLN A 160 19.41 -19.54 -15.45
CA GLN A 160 18.79 -20.31 -14.37
C GLN A 160 18.02 -21.56 -14.85
N SER A 161 18.17 -21.95 -16.14
CA SER A 161 17.46 -23.10 -16.72
C SER A 161 15.93 -23.01 -16.53
N PRO A 162 15.29 -22.00 -17.12
CA PRO A 162 13.87 -21.71 -16.87
C PRO A 162 12.96 -22.80 -17.40
N SER A 163 11.80 -22.97 -16.77
CA SER A 163 10.78 -23.90 -17.24
C SER A 163 10.12 -23.40 -18.53
N ASN A 164 9.43 -24.29 -19.25
CA ASN A 164 8.59 -23.89 -20.38
C ASN A 164 7.48 -22.90 -19.97
N GLU A 165 7.01 -22.99 -18.71
CA GLU A 165 6.05 -22.03 -18.17
C GLU A 165 6.67 -20.64 -18.01
N ASP A 166 7.90 -20.57 -17.50
CA ASP A 166 8.63 -19.32 -17.37
C ASP A 166 8.83 -18.64 -18.73
N LEU A 167 9.23 -19.40 -19.75
CA LEU A 167 9.42 -18.89 -21.11
C LEU A 167 8.10 -18.43 -21.75
N ARG A 168 7.01 -19.19 -21.56
CA ARG A 168 5.68 -18.83 -22.07
C ARG A 168 5.14 -17.54 -21.44
N TYR A 169 5.45 -17.29 -20.18
CA TYR A 169 5.00 -16.09 -19.49
C TYR A 169 5.54 -14.82 -20.18
N ILE A 170 6.77 -14.86 -20.65
CA ILE A 170 7.51 -13.69 -21.14
C ILE A 170 7.35 -13.43 -22.64
N ILE A 171 7.03 -14.46 -23.43
CA ILE A 171 6.88 -14.36 -24.89
C ILE A 171 5.49 -13.81 -25.31
N ARG A 172 4.55 -13.68 -24.37
CA ARG A 172 3.22 -13.10 -24.61
C ARG A 172 3.30 -11.61 -24.92
#